data_AF-A0A7S0I1A2-F1
#
_entry.id   AF-A0A7S0I1A2-F1
#
_cell.length_a   1.000
_cell.length_b   1.000
_cell.length_c   1.000
_cell.angle_alpha   90.00
_cell.angle_beta   90.00
_cell.angle_gamma   90.00
#
_symmetry.space_group_name_H-M   'P 1'
#
loop_
_entity.id
_entity.type
_entity.pdbx_description
1 polymer ?
#
loop_
_entity_poly.entity_id
_entity_poly.type
_entity_poly.pdbx_seq_one_letter_code
_entity_poly.pdbx_strand_id
1 'polypeptide(L)'
;SPPPPPSPPSPPAPPMLPGVIQVAGMYYVKTSGSNCGSGMITEASECEAAATALGMSDTSVSTSGLTFNYPQGCTDSSGNLYLYQYDSGSCTSTRKCICKFSPPSPSLPPAPATAYFIVYGPCTINGTCVRSPNYPSNYGNSQTCIITPTSLAVGQRLSATAFNT
;
A
#
# COMPACT_ATOMS: atom_id res chain seq x y z
N SER A 1 12.09 41.22 20.65
CA SER A 1 12.07 39.81 20.23
C SER A 1 12.28 39.75 18.72
N PRO A 2 13.22 38.95 18.21
CA PRO A 2 13.32 38.72 16.77
C PRO A 2 12.07 37.94 16.26
N PRO A 3 11.65 38.15 15.00
CA PRO A 3 10.56 37.40 14.41
C PRO A 3 10.95 35.92 14.26
N PRO A 4 9.98 34.98 14.34
CA PRO A 4 10.24 33.58 14.07
C PRO A 4 10.68 33.39 12.61
N PRO A 5 11.56 32.40 12.33
CA PRO A 5 11.97 32.10 10.97
C PRO A 5 10.77 31.65 10.11
N PRO A 6 10.79 31.91 8.80
CA PRO A 6 9.75 31.44 7.89
C PRO A 6 9.74 29.90 7.84
N SER A 7 8.55 29.31 7.88
CA SER A 7 8.34 27.87 7.77
C SER A 7 8.90 27.32 6.45
N PRO A 8 9.50 26.11 6.44
CA PRO A 8 9.98 25.49 5.21
C PRO A 8 8.84 25.20 4.22
N PRO A 9 9.09 25.23 2.90
CA PRO A 9 8.09 24.92 1.89
C PRO A 9 7.70 23.43 1.95
N SER A 10 6.39 23.16 1.89
CA SER A 10 5.85 21.79 1.87
C SER A 10 6.37 20.98 0.68
N PRO A 11 6.65 19.68 0.86
CA PRO A 11 7.11 18.82 -0.23
C PRO A 11 6.08 18.71 -1.36
N PRO A 12 6.52 18.51 -2.62
CA PRO A 12 5.63 18.35 -3.76
C PRO A 12 4.75 17.11 -3.60
N ALA A 13 3.45 17.28 -3.84
CA ALA A 13 2.47 16.21 -3.73
C ALA A 13 2.79 15.05 -4.71
N PRO A 14 2.63 13.77 -4.29
CA PRO A 14 2.72 12.64 -5.20
C PRO A 14 1.73 12.76 -6.37
N PRO A 15 2.03 12.17 -7.55
CA PRO A 15 1.11 12.15 -8.68
C PRO A 15 -0.24 11.55 -8.26
N MET A 16 -1.30 12.31 -8.49
CA MET A 16 -2.65 12.04 -7.98
C MET A 16 -3.21 10.73 -8.53
N LEU A 17 -3.73 9.87 -7.64
CA LEU A 17 -4.67 8.81 -8.01
C LEU A 17 -6.01 9.44 -8.44
N PRO A 18 -6.70 8.91 -9.47
CA PRO A 18 -7.97 9.45 -9.93
C PRO A 18 -9.01 9.46 -8.79
N GLY A 19 -9.58 10.64 -8.51
CA GLY A 19 -10.59 10.85 -7.47
C GLY A 19 -10.05 11.23 -6.09
N VAL A 20 -8.74 11.36 -5.93
CA VAL A 20 -8.10 11.87 -4.70
C VAL A 20 -7.85 13.37 -4.84
N ILE A 21 -8.40 14.17 -3.91
CA ILE A 21 -8.29 15.64 -3.97
C ILE A 21 -7.35 16.25 -2.93
N GLN A 22 -6.98 15.50 -1.89
CA GLN A 22 -6.11 15.96 -0.80
C GLN A 22 -5.37 14.76 -0.21
N VAL A 23 -4.08 14.91 0.06
CA VAL A 23 -3.24 13.88 0.71
C VAL A 23 -2.39 14.55 1.80
N ALA A 24 -2.39 13.96 2.99
CA ALA A 24 -1.55 14.39 4.09
C ALA A 24 -1.04 13.18 4.89
N GLY A 25 0.26 12.93 4.80
CA GLY A 25 0.87 11.73 5.39
C GLY A 25 0.24 10.46 4.82
N MET A 26 -0.38 9.67 5.70
CA MET A 26 -1.08 8.43 5.33
C MET A 26 -2.57 8.64 5.05
N TYR A 27 -3.09 9.86 5.13
CA TYR A 27 -4.52 10.15 4.94
C TYR A 27 -4.78 10.79 3.59
N TYR A 28 -5.93 10.49 2.99
CA TYR A 28 -6.35 11.04 1.71
C TYR A 28 -7.87 11.18 1.59
N VAL A 29 -8.31 12.15 0.78
CA VAL A 29 -9.74 12.44 0.59
C VAL A 29 -10.20 11.98 -0.79
N LYS A 30 -11.25 11.15 -0.83
CA LYS A 30 -11.93 10.70 -2.05
C LYS A 30 -13.26 11.42 -2.24
N THR A 31 -13.50 11.92 -3.44
CA THR A 31 -14.78 12.57 -3.83
C THR A 31 -15.61 11.72 -4.78
N SER A 32 -15.17 10.52 -5.13
CA SER A 32 -15.87 9.63 -6.05
C SER A 32 -15.46 8.17 -5.83
N GLY A 33 -16.37 7.25 -6.19
CA GLY A 33 -16.14 5.81 -6.18
C GLY A 33 -16.48 5.13 -4.86
N SER A 34 -16.09 3.87 -4.76
CA SER A 34 -16.33 3.03 -3.59
C SER A 34 -15.71 3.63 -2.31
N ASN A 35 -16.20 3.16 -1.16
CA ASN A 35 -15.63 3.45 0.15
C ASN A 35 -14.11 3.20 0.24
N CYS A 36 -13.53 3.49 1.40
CA CYS A 36 -12.10 3.36 1.61
C CYS A 36 -11.58 1.90 1.62
N GLY A 37 -12.44 0.89 1.47
CA GLY A 37 -12.06 -0.52 1.51
C GLY A 37 -11.24 -0.86 2.76
N SER A 38 -10.04 -1.41 2.57
CA SER A 38 -9.08 -1.72 3.65
C SER A 38 -8.50 -0.50 4.37
N GLY A 39 -8.70 0.71 3.82
CA GLY A 39 -8.23 1.99 4.34
C GLY A 39 -9.30 2.77 5.10
N MET A 40 -10.31 2.10 5.64
CA MET A 40 -11.42 2.75 6.33
C MET A 40 -11.03 3.18 7.74
N ILE A 41 -11.48 4.39 8.10
CA ILE A 41 -11.26 4.98 9.42
C ILE A 41 -12.56 4.81 10.21
N THR A 42 -12.60 3.87 11.14
CA THR A 42 -13.78 3.54 11.96
C THR A 42 -13.73 4.14 13.36
N GLU A 43 -12.65 4.84 13.70
CA GLU A 43 -12.45 5.46 15.01
C GLU A 43 -12.58 6.97 14.91
N ALA A 44 -13.28 7.56 15.88
CA ALA A 44 -13.45 9.00 15.98
C ALA A 44 -12.09 9.71 16.04
N SER A 45 -11.24 9.32 16.98
CA SER A 45 -9.92 9.96 17.18
C SER A 45 -9.01 9.88 15.94
N GLU A 46 -9.13 8.82 15.16
CA GLU A 46 -8.35 8.69 13.93
C GLU A 46 -8.94 9.51 12.78
N CYS A 47 -10.27 9.70 12.76
CA CYS A 47 -10.94 10.61 11.84
C CYS A 47 -10.57 12.07 12.12
N GLU A 48 -10.51 12.47 13.39
CA GLU A 48 -10.06 13.79 13.83
C GLU A 48 -8.58 14.02 13.50
N ALA A 49 -7.73 13.02 13.73
CA ALA A 49 -6.32 13.07 13.34
C ALA A 49 -6.15 13.20 11.83
N ALA A 50 -6.94 12.47 11.05
CA ALA A 50 -6.93 12.54 9.59
C ALA A 50 -7.36 13.92 9.10
N ALA A 51 -8.46 14.46 9.64
CA ALA A 51 -8.93 15.80 9.31
C ALA A 51 -7.92 16.90 9.66
N THR A 52 -7.29 16.78 10.83
CA THR A 52 -6.22 17.68 11.28
C THR A 52 -5.02 17.61 10.35
N ALA A 53 -4.60 16.40 9.96
CA ALA A 53 -3.51 16.20 9.02
C ALA A 53 -3.85 16.78 7.63
N LEU A 54 -5.09 16.61 7.18
CA LEU A 54 -5.59 17.09 5.90
C LEU A 54 -5.91 18.59 5.88
N GLY A 55 -5.84 19.26 7.04
CA GLY A 55 -6.11 20.70 7.16
C GLY A 55 -7.57 21.07 6.91
N MET A 56 -8.51 20.22 7.33
CA MET A 56 -9.94 20.46 7.14
C MET A 56 -10.48 21.50 8.11
N SER A 57 -11.52 22.24 7.69
CA SER A 57 -12.11 23.35 8.47
C SER A 57 -12.71 22.88 9.78
N ASP A 58 -13.38 21.74 9.75
CA ASP A 58 -13.82 21.04 10.95
C ASP A 58 -12.85 19.91 11.24
N THR A 59 -12.49 19.76 12.52
CA THR A 59 -11.64 18.68 13.01
C THR A 59 -12.35 17.85 14.07
N SER A 60 -13.58 18.25 14.46
CA SER A 60 -14.40 17.57 15.46
C SER A 60 -15.33 16.59 14.76
N VAL A 61 -15.22 15.31 15.10
CA VAL A 61 -16.03 14.26 14.48
C VAL A 61 -17.32 14.01 15.24
N SER A 62 -18.43 13.95 14.52
CA SER A 62 -19.72 13.52 15.07
C SER A 62 -20.03 12.08 14.68
N THR A 63 -20.17 11.20 15.66
CA THR A 63 -20.61 9.82 15.41
C THR A 63 -22.08 9.81 14.99
N SER A 64 -22.37 9.24 13.82
CA SER A 64 -23.73 9.14 13.29
C SER A 64 -24.10 7.69 13.03
N GLY A 65 -25.18 7.23 13.66
CA GLY A 65 -25.72 5.88 13.50
C GLY A 65 -26.60 5.70 12.27
N LEU A 66 -26.53 6.60 11.27
CA LEU A 66 -27.34 6.49 10.06
C LEU A 66 -26.87 5.30 9.22
N THR A 67 -27.83 4.47 8.81
CA THR A 67 -27.59 3.16 8.18
C THR A 67 -27.81 3.15 6.66
N PHE A 68 -28.39 4.21 6.07
CA PHE A 68 -28.81 4.22 4.66
C PHE A 68 -28.02 5.25 3.83
N ASN A 69 -27.42 4.82 2.72
CA ASN A 69 -26.71 5.68 1.75
C ASN A 69 -25.44 6.39 2.29
N TYR A 70 -24.88 5.95 3.42
CA TYR A 70 -23.65 6.51 3.98
C TYR A 70 -22.50 5.52 3.88
N PRO A 71 -21.32 5.93 3.39
CA PRO A 71 -20.13 5.10 3.42
C PRO A 71 -19.69 4.94 4.88
N GLN A 72 -19.31 3.73 5.28
CA GLN A 72 -18.78 3.52 6.63
C GLN A 72 -17.45 4.28 6.79
N GLY A 73 -17.23 4.79 7.99
CA GLY A 73 -16.03 5.51 8.39
C GLY A 73 -16.13 7.03 8.28
N CYS A 74 -14.96 7.66 8.25
CA CYS A 74 -14.78 9.11 8.32
C CYS A 74 -15.20 9.81 7.02
N THR A 75 -16.19 10.70 7.10
CA THR A 75 -16.76 11.41 5.95
C THR A 75 -16.87 12.91 6.24
N ASP A 76 -16.38 13.74 5.32
CA ASP A 76 -16.66 15.18 5.28
C ASP A 76 -17.94 15.45 4.49
N SER A 77 -18.95 16.00 5.16
CA SER A 77 -20.17 16.49 4.52
C SER A 77 -20.27 18.00 4.69
N SER A 78 -20.01 18.73 3.60
CA SER A 78 -20.10 20.19 3.54
C SER A 78 -19.33 20.92 4.66
N GLY A 79 -18.13 20.43 5.01
CA GLY A 79 -17.30 21.03 6.05
C GLY A 79 -17.69 20.62 7.46
N ASN A 80 -18.36 19.48 7.65
CA ASN A 80 -18.63 18.87 8.95
C ASN A 80 -18.19 17.40 8.88
N LEU A 81 -17.50 16.92 9.91
CA LEU A 81 -17.00 15.55 9.98
C LEU A 81 -18.00 14.62 10.65
N TYR A 82 -18.26 13.50 9.97
CA TYR A 82 -19.12 12.45 10.48
C TYR A 82 -18.42 11.10 10.42
N LEU A 83 -18.60 10.30 11.49
CA LEU A 83 -18.19 8.91 11.54
C LEU A 83 -19.43 8.03 11.39
N TYR A 84 -19.56 7.37 10.25
CA TYR A 84 -20.68 6.47 9.98
C TYR A 84 -20.30 5.02 10.30
N GLN A 85 -21.18 4.30 11.01
CA GLN A 85 -20.91 2.96 11.52
C GLN A 85 -21.36 1.83 10.57
N TYR A 86 -21.99 2.15 9.43
CA TYR A 86 -22.60 1.16 8.54
C TYR A 86 -22.26 1.42 7.09
N ASP A 87 -21.96 0.34 6.36
CA ASP A 87 -21.40 0.41 5.02
C ASP A 87 -22.47 0.25 3.95
N SER A 88 -23.08 1.37 3.55
CA SER A 88 -24.16 1.36 2.55
C SER A 88 -24.03 2.45 1.49
N GLY A 89 -22.92 3.19 1.45
CA GLY A 89 -22.74 4.35 0.58
C GLY A 89 -21.38 4.41 -0.10
N SER A 90 -21.29 5.34 -1.05
CA SER A 90 -20.09 5.63 -1.84
C SER A 90 -19.63 7.06 -1.59
N CYS A 91 -18.36 7.33 -1.87
CA CYS A 91 -17.79 8.66 -1.76
C CYS A 91 -18.30 9.53 -2.92
N THR A 92 -18.72 10.75 -2.62
CA THR A 92 -19.23 11.72 -3.61
C THR A 92 -18.68 13.12 -3.33
N SER A 93 -18.83 14.06 -4.26
CA SER A 93 -18.36 15.44 -4.06
C SER A 93 -19.02 16.16 -2.88
N THR A 94 -20.21 15.73 -2.45
CA THR A 94 -20.93 16.25 -1.27
C THR A 94 -20.66 15.45 0.00
N ARG A 95 -20.18 14.21 -0.11
CA ARG A 95 -19.81 13.31 0.99
C ARG A 95 -18.45 12.72 0.68
N LYS A 96 -17.41 13.46 1.05
CA LYS A 96 -16.04 13.08 0.75
C LYS A 96 -15.58 12.07 1.78
N CYS A 97 -15.12 10.91 1.34
CA CYS A 97 -14.56 9.93 2.28
C CYS A 97 -13.13 10.31 2.61
N ILE A 98 -12.83 10.30 3.90
CA ILE A 98 -11.47 10.42 4.40
C ILE A 98 -10.99 8.99 4.64
N CYS A 99 -10.01 8.61 3.85
CA CYS A 99 -9.41 7.30 3.87
C CYS A 99 -8.00 7.38 4.42
N LYS A 100 -7.53 6.27 4.97
CA LYS A 100 -6.11 6.06 5.22
C LYS A 100 -5.54 5.12 4.18
N PHE A 101 -4.31 5.35 3.76
CA PHE A 101 -3.53 4.28 3.16
C PHE A 101 -3.34 3.24 4.26
N SER A 102 -3.71 1.99 3.98
CA SER A 102 -3.28 0.88 4.82
C SER A 102 -1.76 1.04 5.03
N PRO A 103 -1.25 1.01 6.27
CA PRO A 103 0.19 1.01 6.47
C PRO A 103 0.77 -0.07 5.56
N PRO A 104 1.92 0.18 4.89
CA PRO A 104 2.60 -0.91 4.22
C PRO A 104 2.72 -2.01 5.25
N SER A 105 2.14 -3.19 4.97
CA SER A 105 2.29 -4.35 5.84
C SER A 105 3.77 -4.41 6.20
N PRO A 106 4.14 -4.52 7.51
CA PRO A 106 5.54 -4.47 7.91
C PRO A 106 6.28 -5.39 6.96
N SER A 107 7.22 -4.82 6.20
CA SER A 107 7.92 -5.54 5.15
C SER A 107 8.40 -6.83 5.79
N LEU A 108 7.77 -7.96 5.39
CA LEU A 108 8.11 -9.26 5.94
C LEU A 108 9.63 -9.35 5.88
N PRO A 109 10.31 -9.72 6.98
CA PRO A 109 11.76 -9.82 7.00
C PRO A 109 12.20 -10.57 5.73
N PRO A 110 13.29 -10.14 5.07
CA PRO A 110 13.66 -10.65 3.75
C PRO A 110 13.55 -12.16 3.76
N ALA A 111 12.55 -12.67 3.05
CA ALA A 111 12.25 -14.08 3.05
C ALA A 111 13.53 -14.80 2.60
N PRO A 112 13.93 -15.89 3.28
CA PRO A 112 15.12 -16.63 2.87
C PRO A 112 15.01 -16.94 1.37
N ALA A 113 16.10 -16.72 0.64
CA ALA A 113 16.20 -16.68 -0.82
C ALA A 113 15.46 -17.80 -1.60
N THR A 114 15.16 -18.92 -0.93
CA THR A 114 14.30 -20.01 -1.39
C THR A 114 12.84 -19.61 -1.64
N ALA A 115 12.39 -18.42 -1.21
CA ALA A 115 11.02 -17.97 -1.39
C ALA A 115 10.71 -17.44 -2.81
N TYR A 116 11.73 -17.08 -3.61
CA TYR A 116 11.55 -16.45 -4.93
C TYR A 116 11.46 -17.45 -6.08
N PHE A 117 12.07 -18.63 -5.92
CA PHE A 117 12.07 -19.67 -6.94
C PHE A 117 12.13 -21.05 -6.31
N ILE A 118 11.45 -22.00 -6.93
CA ILE A 118 11.49 -23.42 -6.58
C ILE A 118 12.37 -24.12 -7.61
N VAL A 119 13.30 -24.95 -7.15
CA VAL A 119 14.20 -25.71 -8.01
C VAL A 119 13.80 -27.18 -8.01
N TYR A 120 13.61 -27.75 -9.20
CA TYR A 120 13.39 -29.17 -9.41
C TYR A 120 14.55 -29.80 -10.19
N GLY A 121 14.88 -31.05 -9.85
CA GLY A 121 16.00 -31.77 -10.45
C GLY A 121 17.28 -31.71 -9.61
N PRO A 122 18.44 -32.12 -10.17
CA PRO A 122 19.68 -32.30 -9.42
C PRO A 122 20.46 -31.00 -9.15
N CYS A 123 19.84 -29.83 -9.34
CA CYS A 123 20.50 -28.54 -9.11
C CYS A 123 20.82 -28.29 -7.65
N THR A 124 21.95 -27.65 -7.39
CA THR A 124 22.35 -27.22 -6.05
C THR A 124 21.98 -25.75 -5.83
N ILE A 125 21.41 -25.45 -4.67
CA ILE A 125 21.06 -24.09 -4.24
C ILE A 125 22.16 -23.61 -3.30
N ASN A 126 22.79 -22.48 -3.64
CA ASN A 126 23.76 -21.80 -2.79
C ASN A 126 23.32 -20.35 -2.58
N GLY A 127 22.64 -20.11 -1.46
CA GLY A 127 22.01 -18.82 -1.16
C GLY A 127 20.92 -18.46 -2.16
N THR A 128 21.14 -17.40 -2.94
CA THR A 128 20.25 -16.91 -4.00
C THR A 128 20.58 -17.47 -5.39
N CYS A 129 21.58 -18.34 -5.51
CA CYS A 129 22.06 -18.84 -6.79
C CYS A 129 21.71 -20.32 -6.97
N VAL A 130 21.25 -20.67 -8.18
CA VAL A 130 21.03 -22.06 -8.60
C VAL A 130 22.18 -22.47 -9.51
N ARG A 131 22.77 -23.63 -9.24
CA ARG A 131 23.90 -24.19 -10.00
C ARG A 131 23.58 -25.60 -10.46
N SER A 132 24.13 -25.98 -11.61
CA SER A 132 24.10 -27.38 -12.03
C SER A 132 24.86 -28.25 -11.00
N PRO A 133 24.47 -29.52 -10.79
CA PRO A 133 25.08 -30.42 -9.81
C PRO A 133 26.60 -30.53 -9.92
N ASN A 134 27.12 -30.39 -11.14
CA ASN A 134 28.53 -30.63 -11.44
C ASN A 134 29.37 -29.36 -11.44
N TYR A 135 28.79 -28.17 -11.29
CA TYR A 135 29.53 -26.91 -11.40
C TYR A 135 30.68 -26.83 -10.37
N PRO A 136 31.93 -26.49 -10.77
CA PRO A 136 32.35 -25.88 -12.05
C PRO A 136 32.64 -26.84 -13.21
N SER A 137 32.51 -28.14 -13.03
CA SER A 137 32.63 -29.14 -14.10
C SER A 137 31.43 -29.14 -15.04
N ASN A 138 31.60 -29.76 -16.22
CA ASN A 138 30.55 -29.84 -17.24
C ASN A 138 29.27 -30.52 -16.72
N TYR A 139 28.14 -30.04 -17.20
CA TYR A 139 26.84 -30.70 -17.01
C TYR A 139 26.87 -32.09 -17.66
N GLY A 140 26.15 -33.05 -17.09
CA GLY A 140 26.01 -34.37 -17.72
C GLY A 140 25.02 -34.34 -18.90
N ASN A 141 25.14 -35.32 -19.80
CA ASN A 141 24.20 -35.49 -20.90
C ASN A 141 22.78 -35.77 -20.37
N SER A 142 21.77 -35.10 -20.93
CA SER A 142 20.34 -35.24 -20.57
C SER A 142 19.97 -34.83 -19.14
N GLN A 143 20.76 -33.97 -18.49
CA GLN A 143 20.39 -33.42 -17.18
C GLN A 143 19.40 -32.24 -17.33
N THR A 144 18.29 -32.30 -16.60
CA THR A 144 17.27 -31.25 -16.59
C THR A 144 17.16 -30.63 -15.22
N CYS A 145 17.23 -29.31 -15.16
CA CYS A 145 16.98 -28.52 -13.97
C CYS A 145 15.92 -27.46 -14.28
N ILE A 146 14.90 -27.38 -13.45
CA ILE A 146 13.75 -26.51 -13.66
C ILE A 146 13.69 -25.51 -12.52
N ILE A 147 13.67 -24.23 -12.87
CA ILE A 147 13.53 -23.12 -11.92
C ILE A 147 12.16 -22.50 -12.16
N THR A 148 11.26 -22.65 -11.20
CA THR A 148 9.90 -22.10 -11.27
C THR A 148 9.82 -20.85 -10.41
N PRO A 149 9.48 -19.66 -10.97
CA PRO A 149 9.28 -18.47 -10.18
C PRO A 149 8.04 -18.61 -9.29
N THR A 150 8.11 -18.09 -8.07
CA THR A 150 6.94 -18.00 -7.18
C THR A 150 6.22 -16.67 -7.40
N SER A 151 5.02 -16.52 -6.82
CA SER A 151 4.25 -15.27 -6.82
C SER A 151 5.02 -14.09 -6.19
N LEU A 152 6.09 -14.36 -5.44
CA LEU A 152 6.97 -13.36 -4.83
C LEU A 152 8.01 -12.79 -5.80
N ALA A 153 8.18 -13.39 -6.98
CA ALA A 153 9.16 -12.97 -7.99
C ALA A 153 8.61 -11.96 -9.01
N VAL A 154 7.38 -11.46 -8.84
CA VAL A 154 6.78 -10.48 -9.76
C VAL A 154 7.62 -9.21 -9.77
N GLY A 155 8.23 -8.90 -10.93
CA GLY A 155 9.11 -7.75 -11.13
C GLY A 155 10.60 -8.00 -10.86
N GLN A 156 11.00 -9.20 -10.40
CA GLN A 156 12.40 -9.57 -10.25
C GLN A 156 12.96 -10.20 -11.54
N ARG A 157 14.17 -9.78 -11.94
CA ARG A 157 14.86 -10.34 -13.11
C ARG A 157 15.81 -11.46 -12.69
N LEU A 158 15.65 -12.63 -13.30
CA LEU A 158 16.66 -13.69 -13.23
C LEU A 158 17.85 -13.30 -14.11
N SER A 159 19.06 -13.38 -13.58
CA SER A 159 20.29 -13.11 -14.32
C SER A 159 21.15 -14.38 -14.36
N ALA A 160 21.48 -14.84 -15.56
CA ALA A 160 22.36 -15.98 -15.76
C ALA A 160 23.80 -15.48 -15.93
N THR A 161 24.64 -15.71 -14.92
CA THR A 161 26.04 -15.24 -14.94
C THR A 161 27.00 -16.24 -15.61
N ALA A 162 26.61 -17.52 -15.70
CA ALA A 162 27.43 -18.57 -16.28
C ALA A 162 26.55 -19.61 -16.98
N PHE A 163 26.32 -19.42 -18.27
CA PHE A 163 25.69 -20.39 -19.16
C PHE A 163 26.67 -20.65 -20.30
N ASN A 164 27.19 -21.87 -20.39
CA ASN A 164 28.03 -22.31 -21.50
C ASN A 164 27.27 -23.43 -22.22
N THR A 165 26.97 -23.23 -23.50
CA THR A 165 26.23 -24.15 -24.38
C THR A 165 27.16 -25.08 -25.13
#